data_AF-A0A4R1J7V1-F1
#
_entry.id   AF-A0A4R1J7V1-F1
#
_cell.length_a   1.000
_cell.length_b   1.000
_cell.length_c   1.000
_cell.angle_alpha   90.00
_cell.angle_beta   90.00
_cell.angle_gamma   90.00
#
_symmetry.space_group_name_H-M   'P 1'
#
loop_
_entity.id
_entity.type
_entity.pdbx_description
1 polymer ?
#
loop_
_entity_poly.entity_id
_entity_poly.type
_entity_poly.pdbx_seq_one_letter_code
_entity_poly.pdbx_strand_id
1 'polypeptide(L)'
;MDTIKLSSSSRRNAKSCIYIGIALAIISVGILYIPNIAVSFIAAFGIILAYLGIRIGLSKSAQPQFGLVLCHDHLQFHHRYGGWALPWEQIERFGIPSVGRGFERIELNYIGIRLRDEQFLLNTLSPRLCAHLLTEQRSALFAALRQECPTGSCPSDHLLEDDYYHTHSGETYHGLKAMFANRMANMRQMTGYDLLIDQSIVEQSPEKFLRLARDFRSQCLAGNVNRG
;
A
#
# COMPACT_ATOMS: atom_id res chain seq x y z
N MET A 1 -0.46 -27.13 7.53
CA MET A 1 -0.30 -26.39 6.25
C MET A 1 -0.05 -24.96 6.63
N ASP A 2 1.19 -24.52 6.43
CA ASP A 2 1.71 -23.36 7.15
C ASP A 2 1.37 -22.10 6.37
N THR A 3 0.61 -21.22 7.01
CA THR A 3 0.32 -19.88 6.48
C THR A 3 1.20 -18.89 7.22
N ILE A 4 1.92 -18.04 6.50
CA ILE A 4 2.77 -17.03 7.11
C ILE A 4 2.04 -15.69 7.04
N LYS A 5 1.64 -15.18 8.21
CA LYS A 5 0.94 -13.90 8.34
C LYS A 5 1.95 -12.80 8.62
N LEU A 6 1.94 -11.75 7.81
CA LEU A 6 2.81 -10.59 7.96
C LEU A 6 2.02 -9.45 8.56
N SER A 7 2.39 -9.07 9.78
CA SER A 7 1.83 -7.92 10.49
C SER A 7 2.12 -6.63 9.73
N SER A 8 1.17 -5.71 9.80
CA SER A 8 1.34 -4.35 9.28
C SER A 8 1.99 -3.43 10.31
N SER A 9 2.97 -2.63 9.87
CA SER A 9 3.63 -1.61 10.71
C SER A 9 2.68 -0.46 11.05
N SER A 10 1.66 -0.24 10.23
CA SER A 10 0.73 0.89 10.32
C SER A 10 -0.04 0.97 11.65
N ARG A 11 -0.34 -0.18 12.29
CA ARG A 11 -1.06 -0.27 13.57
C ARG A 11 -0.17 0.01 14.80
N ARG A 12 1.13 0.19 14.62
CA ARG A 12 2.09 0.40 15.72
C ARG A 12 1.74 1.68 16.49
N ASN A 13 1.76 1.57 17.82
CA ASN A 13 1.47 2.64 18.78
C ASN A 13 0.03 3.20 18.75
N ALA A 14 -0.92 2.54 18.06
CA ALA A 14 -2.31 3.01 18.00
C ALA A 14 -2.93 3.16 19.41
N LYS A 15 -2.77 2.14 20.26
CA LYS A 15 -3.25 2.15 21.65
C LYS A 15 -2.58 3.24 22.48
N SER A 16 -1.27 3.42 22.33
CA SER A 16 -0.51 4.45 23.04
C SER A 16 -0.99 5.87 22.70
N CYS A 17 -1.27 6.16 21.43
CA CYS A 17 -1.84 7.45 21.02
C CYS A 17 -3.22 7.71 21.65
N ILE A 18 -4.07 6.68 21.76
CA ILE A 18 -5.38 6.79 22.41
C ILE A 18 -5.20 7.08 23.90
N TYR A 19 -4.36 6.32 24.61
CA TYR A 19 -4.15 6.52 26.04
C TYR A 19 -3.52 7.88 26.38
N ILE A 20 -2.54 8.32 25.59
CA ILE A 20 -1.93 9.66 25.75
C ILE A 20 -2.97 10.75 25.49
N GLY A 21 -3.79 10.61 24.45
CA GLY A 21 -4.87 11.55 24.16
C GLY A 21 -5.90 11.64 25.29
N ILE A 22 -6.32 10.50 25.85
CA ILE A 22 -7.25 10.45 26.99
C ILE A 22 -6.62 11.10 28.23
N ALA A 23 -5.37 10.77 28.56
CA ALA A 23 -4.67 11.36 29.69
C ALA A 23 -4.55 12.89 29.55
N LEU A 24 -4.20 13.38 28.35
CA LEU A 24 -4.10 14.81 28.06
C LEU A 24 -5.46 15.51 28.17
N ALA A 25 -6.55 14.87 27.75
CA ALA A 25 -7.90 15.39 27.92
C ALA A 25 -8.27 15.55 29.41
N ILE A 26 -8.01 14.54 30.24
CA ILE A 26 -8.28 14.58 31.68
C ILE A 26 -7.48 15.71 32.34
N ILE A 27 -6.19 15.83 32.02
CA ILE A 27 -5.32 16.89 32.55
C ILE A 27 -5.85 18.26 32.14
N SER A 28 -6.24 18.43 30.87
CA SER A 28 -6.71 19.71 30.34
C SER A 28 -8.06 20.13 30.95
N VAL A 29 -8.95 19.17 31.23
CA VAL A 29 -10.20 19.43 31.97
C VAL A 29 -9.89 19.81 33.42
N GLY A 30 -8.94 19.15 34.07
CA GLY A 30 -8.48 19.50 35.43
C GLY A 30 -7.92 20.93 35.52
N ILE A 31 -7.16 21.36 34.51
CA ILE A 31 -6.59 22.71 34.43
C ILE A 31 -7.68 23.79 34.29
N LEU A 32 -8.83 23.48 33.70
CA LEU A 32 -9.94 24.40 33.50
C LEU A 32 -10.60 24.87 34.81
N TYR A 33 -10.39 24.14 35.91
CA TYR A 33 -10.89 24.53 37.25
C TYR A 33 -10.06 25.66 37.90
N ILE A 34 -8.91 26.02 37.34
CA ILE A 34 -8.09 27.13 37.82
C ILE A 34 -8.66 28.42 37.23
N PRO A 35 -9.16 29.38 38.03
CA PRO A 35 -9.81 30.59 37.55
C PRO A 35 -8.78 31.60 37.04
N ASN A 36 -8.14 31.31 35.91
CA ASN A 36 -7.18 32.18 35.23
C ASN A 36 -7.38 32.07 33.70
N ILE A 37 -7.65 33.20 33.05
CA ILE A 37 -8.00 33.25 31.64
C ILE A 37 -6.88 32.75 30.71
N ALA A 38 -5.61 33.01 31.05
CA ALA A 38 -4.47 32.52 30.27
C ALA A 38 -4.35 31.00 30.35
N VAL A 39 -4.65 30.45 31.53
CA VAL A 39 -4.65 29.00 31.80
C VAL A 39 -5.78 28.30 31.04
N SER A 40 -6.95 28.95 30.92
CA SER A 40 -8.08 28.44 30.12
C SER A 40 -7.75 28.30 28.63
N PHE A 41 -6.98 29.22 28.04
CA PHE A 41 -6.53 29.10 26.65
C PHE A 41 -5.61 27.89 26.44
N ILE A 42 -4.69 27.65 27.38
CA ILE A 42 -3.79 26.49 27.35
C ILE A 42 -4.60 25.19 27.46
N ALA A 43 -5.59 25.14 28.36
CA ALA A 43 -6.49 24.00 28.49
C ALA A 43 -7.30 23.73 27.22
N ALA A 44 -7.84 24.77 26.58
CA ALA A 44 -8.58 24.64 25.33
C ALA A 44 -7.71 24.07 24.19
N PHE A 45 -6.46 24.55 24.06
CA PHE A 45 -5.52 24.00 23.09
C PHE A 45 -5.17 22.53 23.40
N GLY A 46 -4.98 22.19 24.68
CA GLY A 46 -4.75 20.82 25.14
C GLY A 46 -5.89 19.86 24.79
N ILE A 47 -7.14 20.30 24.91
CA ILE A 47 -8.33 19.53 24.52
C ILE A 47 -8.35 19.26 23.01
N ILE A 48 -8.01 20.25 22.18
CA ILE A 48 -7.95 20.08 20.73
C ILE A 48 -6.87 19.06 20.35
N LEU A 49 -5.67 19.16 20.95
CA LEU A 49 -4.60 18.20 20.73
C LEU A 49 -4.98 16.78 21.19
N ALA A 50 -5.65 16.67 22.33
CA ALA A 50 -6.15 15.39 22.84
C ALA A 50 -7.15 14.76 21.87
N TYR A 51 -8.11 15.55 21.35
CA TYR A 51 -9.08 15.10 20.35
C TYR A 51 -8.38 14.60 19.07
N LEU A 52 -7.41 15.35 18.55
CA LEU A 52 -6.64 14.94 17.37
C LEU A 52 -5.85 13.65 17.63
N GLY A 53 -5.21 13.52 18.80
CA GLY A 53 -4.48 12.33 19.21
C GLY A 53 -5.35 11.07 19.26
N ILE A 54 -6.55 11.19 19.86
CA ILE A 54 -7.53 10.10 19.90
C ILE A 54 -8.00 9.73 18.50
N ARG A 55 -8.33 10.73 17.65
CA ARG A 55 -8.76 10.48 16.25
C ARG A 55 -7.70 9.76 15.44
N ILE A 56 -6.43 10.16 15.58
CA ILE A 56 -5.30 9.47 14.92
C ILE A 56 -5.16 8.04 15.45
N GLY A 57 -5.26 7.85 16.78
CA GLY A 57 -5.19 6.54 17.40
C GLY A 57 -6.31 5.58 16.94
N LEU A 58 -7.55 6.07 16.86
CA LEU A 58 -8.69 5.32 16.32
C LEU A 58 -8.49 4.96 14.85
N SER A 59 -8.04 5.91 14.03
CA SER A 59 -7.74 5.67 12.62
C SER A 59 -6.67 4.59 12.43
N LYS A 60 -5.57 4.65 13.20
CA LYS A 60 -4.54 3.59 13.21
C LYS A 60 -5.08 2.24 13.70
N SER A 61 -6.03 2.23 14.65
CA SER A 61 -6.60 0.99 15.17
C SER A 61 -7.53 0.29 14.17
N ALA A 62 -8.14 1.04 13.25
CA ALA A 62 -9.00 0.54 12.18
C ALA A 62 -8.23 -0.12 11.02
N GLN A 63 -6.90 -0.04 11.00
CA GLN A 63 -6.07 -0.71 10.01
C GLN A 63 -6.03 -2.22 10.26
N PRO A 64 -6.02 -3.05 9.20
CA PRO A 64 -5.97 -4.49 9.34
C PRO A 64 -4.70 -4.92 10.06
N GLN A 65 -4.82 -5.95 10.90
CA GLN A 65 -3.69 -6.46 11.69
C GLN A 65 -2.59 -7.07 10.82
N PHE A 66 -2.98 -7.67 9.69
CA PHE A 66 -2.09 -8.29 8.72
C PHE A 66 -2.26 -7.57 7.39
N GLY A 67 -1.16 -7.13 6.79
CA GLY A 67 -1.16 -6.50 5.46
C GLY A 67 -1.03 -7.51 4.34
N LEU A 68 -0.24 -8.57 4.58
CA LEU A 68 0.01 -9.65 3.63
C LEU A 68 -0.06 -11.02 4.34
N VAL A 69 -0.61 -12.00 3.64
CA VAL A 69 -0.65 -13.39 4.11
C VAL A 69 -0.17 -14.30 2.98
N LEU A 70 0.83 -15.10 3.29
CA LEU A 70 1.39 -16.12 2.40
C LEU A 70 0.63 -17.43 2.65
N CYS A 71 -0.22 -17.83 1.69
CA CYS A 71 -0.94 -19.09 1.70
C CYS A 71 -0.28 -20.08 0.74
N HIS A 72 -0.51 -21.37 0.94
CA HIS A 72 0.12 -22.44 0.14
C HIS A 72 -0.13 -22.30 -1.37
N ASP A 73 -1.32 -21.86 -1.76
CA ASP A 73 -1.79 -21.75 -3.14
C ASP A 73 -1.73 -20.32 -3.70
N HIS A 74 -1.80 -19.30 -2.84
CA HIS A 74 -1.84 -17.90 -3.26
C HIS A 74 -1.23 -16.92 -2.22
N LEU A 75 -0.95 -15.70 -2.67
CA LEU A 75 -0.61 -14.55 -1.85
C LEU A 75 -1.86 -13.70 -1.63
N GLN A 76 -2.22 -13.40 -0.38
CA GLN A 76 -3.32 -12.49 -0.06
C GLN A 76 -2.81 -11.13 0.41
N PHE A 77 -3.42 -10.09 -0.12
CA PHE A 77 -3.26 -8.71 0.31
C PHE A 77 -4.52 -8.22 1.02
N HIS A 78 -4.33 -7.62 2.19
CA HIS A 78 -5.41 -7.14 3.04
C HIS A 78 -5.27 -5.63 3.27
N HIS A 79 -6.28 -4.89 2.86
CA HIS A 79 -6.36 -3.45 3.02
C HIS A 79 -7.68 -3.03 3.67
N ARG A 80 -7.73 -1.83 4.27
CA ARG A 80 -8.95 -1.35 4.94
C ARG A 80 -10.16 -1.18 4.01
N TYR A 81 -9.89 -1.09 2.70
CA TYR A 81 -10.89 -0.90 1.64
C TYR A 81 -11.14 -2.14 0.80
N GLY A 82 -10.60 -3.29 1.19
CA GLY A 82 -10.72 -4.55 0.47
C GLY A 82 -9.39 -5.29 0.39
N GLY A 83 -9.34 -6.35 -0.40
CA GLY A 83 -8.12 -7.11 -0.62
C GLY A 83 -8.13 -7.76 -1.99
N TRP A 84 -7.02 -8.39 -2.34
CA TRP A 84 -6.91 -9.24 -3.51
C TRP A 84 -6.10 -10.49 -3.15
N ALA A 85 -6.28 -11.55 -3.91
CA ALA A 85 -5.55 -12.80 -3.77
C ALA A 85 -4.94 -13.18 -5.12
N LEU A 86 -3.66 -13.52 -5.14
CA LEU A 86 -2.92 -13.87 -6.36
C LEU A 86 -2.30 -15.26 -6.24
N PRO A 87 -2.68 -16.24 -7.07
CA PRO A 87 -2.02 -17.53 -7.14
C PRO A 87 -0.53 -17.38 -7.44
N TRP A 88 0.28 -18.27 -6.88
CA TRP A 88 1.74 -18.25 -7.07
C TRP A 88 2.19 -18.37 -8.53
N GLU A 89 1.35 -19.00 -9.36
CA GLU A 89 1.56 -19.20 -10.79
C GLU A 89 1.46 -17.87 -11.57
N GLN A 90 0.53 -17.00 -11.17
CA GLN A 90 0.28 -15.71 -11.81
C GLN A 90 1.33 -14.65 -11.49
N ILE A 91 2.13 -14.87 -10.45
CA ILE A 91 3.23 -13.99 -10.09
C ILE A 91 4.44 -14.36 -10.94
N GLU A 92 4.95 -13.45 -11.76
CA GLU A 92 6.19 -13.67 -12.50
C GLU A 92 7.38 -13.55 -11.53
N ARG A 93 7.49 -12.41 -10.84
CA ARG A 93 8.60 -12.13 -9.92
C ARG A 93 8.26 -11.07 -8.86
N PHE A 94 9.04 -11.09 -7.79
CA PHE A 94 9.08 -10.05 -6.75
C PHE A 94 10.41 -9.30 -6.79
N GLY A 95 10.39 -8.01 -6.51
CA GLY A 95 11.62 -7.25 -6.27
C GLY A 95 11.38 -5.84 -5.74
N ILE A 96 12.47 -5.10 -5.59
CA ILE A 96 12.43 -3.69 -5.19
C ILE A 96 12.33 -2.88 -6.49
N PRO A 97 11.30 -2.04 -6.67
CA PRO A 97 11.17 -1.19 -7.84
C PRO A 97 12.21 -0.08 -7.77
N SER A 98 12.93 0.12 -8.86
CA SER A 98 13.91 1.19 -9.02
C SER A 98 13.46 2.09 -10.15
N VAL A 99 13.54 3.40 -9.95
CA VAL A 99 13.31 4.41 -10.99
C VAL A 99 14.64 5.06 -11.34
N GLY A 100 14.84 5.41 -12.62
CA GLY A 100 16.00 6.19 -13.05
C GLY A 100 16.47 5.87 -14.46
N ARG A 101 17.21 6.79 -15.07
CA ARG A 101 17.81 6.61 -16.40
C ARG A 101 19.33 6.42 -16.30
N GLY A 102 19.84 5.42 -17.00
CA GLY A 102 21.28 5.14 -17.06
C GLY A 102 21.85 4.61 -15.74
N PHE A 103 22.89 5.26 -15.23
CA PHE A 103 23.64 4.84 -14.03
C PHE A 103 23.04 5.34 -12.71
N GLU A 104 22.16 6.34 -12.73
CA GLU A 104 21.49 6.86 -11.54
C GLU A 104 20.12 6.18 -11.38
N ARG A 105 20.09 5.08 -10.64
CA ARG A 105 18.85 4.41 -10.22
C ARG A 105 18.59 4.66 -8.75
N ILE A 106 17.40 5.12 -8.44
CA ILE A 106 16.90 5.30 -7.07
C ILE A 106 15.91 4.19 -6.76
N GLU A 107 16.20 3.42 -5.72
CA GLU A 107 15.27 2.42 -5.21
C GLU A 107 14.11 3.08 -4.49
N LEU A 108 12.90 2.62 -4.79
CA LEU A 108 11.68 3.08 -4.13
C LEU A 108 11.40 2.20 -2.91
N ASN A 109 10.85 2.80 -1.85
CA ASN A 109 10.42 2.09 -0.63
C ASN A 109 9.10 1.32 -0.82
N TYR A 110 9.06 0.50 -1.86
CA TYR A 110 7.90 -0.31 -2.25
C TYR A 110 8.35 -1.74 -2.54
N ILE A 111 7.40 -2.66 -2.48
CA ILE A 111 7.56 -4.03 -2.94
C ILE A 111 6.86 -4.13 -4.30
N GLY A 112 7.64 -4.39 -5.33
CA GLY A 112 7.16 -4.59 -6.69
C GLY A 112 6.76 -6.03 -6.94
N ILE A 113 5.58 -6.23 -7.51
CA ILE A 113 5.09 -7.53 -7.99
C ILE A 113 4.84 -7.42 -9.49
N ARG A 114 5.46 -8.31 -10.25
CA ARG A 114 5.20 -8.46 -11.68
C ARG A 114 4.29 -9.65 -11.91
N LEU A 115 3.25 -9.43 -12.69
CA LEU A 115 2.22 -10.41 -13.02
C LEU A 115 2.46 -10.97 -14.42
N ARG A 116 2.10 -12.25 -14.57
CA ARG A 116 2.03 -12.90 -15.88
C ARG A 116 0.79 -12.46 -16.65
N ASP A 117 -0.33 -12.37 -15.94
CA ASP A 117 -1.63 -11.97 -16.47
C ASP A 117 -2.27 -10.94 -15.52
N GLU A 118 -2.38 -9.70 -15.99
CA GLU A 118 -3.05 -8.61 -15.29
C GLU A 118 -4.57 -8.82 -15.12
N GLN A 119 -5.22 -9.60 -16.00
CA GLN A 119 -6.67 -9.80 -15.99
C GLN A 119 -7.13 -10.50 -14.73
N PHE A 120 -6.36 -11.49 -14.28
CA PHE A 120 -6.66 -12.23 -13.07
C PHE A 120 -6.84 -11.29 -11.87
N LEU A 121 -5.96 -10.30 -11.76
CA LEU A 121 -6.05 -9.26 -10.73
C LEU A 121 -7.21 -8.30 -10.99
N LEU A 122 -7.33 -7.77 -12.21
CA LEU A 122 -8.38 -6.78 -12.55
C LEU A 122 -9.79 -7.32 -12.31
N ASN A 123 -10.01 -8.62 -12.54
CA ASN A 123 -11.27 -9.29 -12.31
C ASN A 123 -11.58 -9.49 -10.82
N THR A 124 -10.57 -9.72 -9.98
CA THR A 124 -10.74 -9.87 -8.53
C THR A 124 -10.79 -8.54 -7.77
N LEU A 125 -10.26 -7.45 -8.33
CA LEU A 125 -10.25 -6.14 -7.66
C LEU A 125 -11.65 -5.52 -7.57
N SER A 126 -11.94 -4.95 -6.40
CA SER A 126 -13.14 -4.12 -6.22
C SER A 126 -12.88 -2.68 -6.71
N PRO A 127 -13.87 -1.99 -7.29
CA PRO A 127 -13.71 -0.60 -7.73
C PRO A 127 -13.27 0.35 -6.61
N ARG A 128 -13.73 0.12 -5.38
CA ARG A 128 -13.31 0.91 -4.21
C ARG A 128 -11.83 0.75 -3.93
N LEU A 129 -11.31 -0.47 -3.99
CA LEU A 129 -9.89 -0.72 -3.81
C LEU A 129 -9.06 -0.08 -4.92
N CYS A 130 -9.50 -0.17 -6.19
CA CYS A 130 -8.84 0.51 -7.32
C CYS A 130 -8.69 2.03 -7.07
N ALA A 131 -9.78 2.72 -6.70
CA ALA A 131 -9.73 4.16 -6.41
C ALA A 131 -8.72 4.52 -5.31
N HIS A 132 -8.65 3.69 -4.27
CA HIS A 132 -7.70 3.90 -3.18
C HIS A 132 -6.26 3.61 -3.58
N LEU A 133 -6.01 2.52 -4.32
CA LEU A 133 -4.67 2.20 -4.83
C LEU A 133 -4.15 3.28 -5.78
N LEU A 134 -5.00 3.81 -6.67
CA LEU A 134 -4.65 4.93 -7.56
C LEU A 134 -4.21 6.18 -6.77
N THR A 135 -4.88 6.45 -5.65
CA THR A 135 -4.58 7.61 -4.81
C THR A 135 -3.30 7.40 -3.98
N GLU A 136 -3.12 6.22 -3.39
CA GLU A 136 -1.96 5.87 -2.56
C GLU A 136 -0.67 5.83 -3.39
N GLN A 137 -0.72 5.25 -4.59
CA GLN A 137 0.43 5.12 -5.48
C GLN A 137 0.75 6.39 -6.27
N ARG A 138 0.00 7.49 -6.07
CA ARG A 138 0.22 8.77 -6.77
C ARG A 138 1.63 9.32 -6.52
N SER A 139 2.12 9.20 -5.27
CA SER A 139 3.47 9.66 -4.91
C SER A 139 4.57 8.87 -5.65
N ALA A 140 4.42 7.54 -5.75
CA ALA A 140 5.32 6.67 -6.49
C ALA A 140 5.33 6.99 -7.98
N LEU A 141 4.16 7.23 -8.58
CA LEU A 141 4.06 7.67 -9.97
C LEU A 141 4.80 9.00 -10.18
N PHE A 142 4.56 10.01 -9.34
CA PHE A 142 5.24 11.29 -9.50
C PHE A 142 6.76 11.18 -9.34
N ALA A 143 7.23 10.31 -8.45
CA ALA A 143 8.66 10.04 -8.32
C ALA A 143 9.24 9.42 -9.60
N ALA A 144 8.52 8.47 -10.22
CA ALA A 144 8.90 7.86 -11.48
C ALA A 144 8.91 8.88 -12.65
N LEU A 145 7.81 9.62 -12.82
CA LEU A 145 7.65 10.61 -13.90
C LEU A 145 8.70 11.74 -13.85
N ARG A 146 9.05 12.21 -12.65
CA ARG A 146 10.07 13.27 -12.49
C ARG A 146 11.43 12.86 -13.06
N GLN A 147 11.77 11.57 -12.96
CA GLN A 147 13.03 11.07 -13.48
C GLN A 147 12.98 10.79 -14.98
N GLU A 148 11.81 10.48 -15.50
CA GLU A 148 11.61 10.27 -16.94
C GLU A 148 11.58 11.60 -17.72
N CYS A 149 11.19 12.70 -17.07
CA CYS A 149 11.05 14.03 -17.66
C CYS A 149 11.83 15.12 -16.89
N PRO A 150 13.17 15.12 -16.93
CA PRO A 150 13.97 16.14 -16.26
C PRO A 150 13.78 17.56 -16.85
N THR A 151 13.34 17.68 -18.11
CA THR A 151 13.13 18.94 -18.83
C THR A 151 11.72 19.54 -18.68
N GLY A 152 10.82 18.89 -17.93
CA GLY A 152 9.47 19.41 -17.65
C GLY A 152 8.44 19.27 -18.79
N SER A 153 8.85 18.79 -19.97
CA SER A 153 7.98 18.50 -21.11
C SER A 153 7.45 17.05 -21.05
N CYS A 154 6.75 16.72 -19.97
CA CYS A 154 6.22 15.38 -19.78
C CYS A 154 4.91 15.22 -20.57
N PRO A 155 4.72 14.14 -21.35
CA PRO A 155 3.46 13.89 -22.03
C PRO A 155 2.32 13.85 -21.01
N SER A 156 1.30 14.68 -21.21
CA SER A 156 0.06 14.67 -20.42
C SER A 156 -0.63 13.30 -20.41
N ASP A 157 -0.35 12.49 -21.41
CA ASP A 157 -0.97 11.19 -21.66
C ASP A 157 -0.58 10.13 -20.61
N HIS A 158 0.54 10.30 -19.90
CA HIS A 158 0.87 9.45 -18.75
C HIS A 158 0.26 9.94 -17.42
N LEU A 159 -0.27 11.18 -17.40
CA LEU A 159 -0.90 11.80 -16.23
C LEU A 159 -2.43 11.66 -16.24
N LEU A 160 -3.03 11.56 -17.42
CA LEU A 160 -4.46 11.31 -17.61
C LEU A 160 -4.65 9.84 -17.97
N GLU A 161 -5.22 9.08 -17.04
CA GLU A 161 -5.57 7.70 -17.32
C GLU A 161 -6.88 7.67 -18.08
N ASP A 162 -6.87 7.00 -19.23
CA ASP A 162 -8.07 6.71 -19.97
C ASP A 162 -9.02 5.84 -19.13
N ASP A 163 -10.32 6.08 -19.31
CA ASP A 163 -11.40 5.34 -18.67
C ASP A 163 -11.72 4.01 -19.39
N TYR A 164 -10.93 3.65 -20.40
CA TYR A 164 -10.96 2.38 -21.11
C TYR A 164 -9.57 1.74 -21.15
N TYR A 165 -9.51 0.41 -21.10
CA TYR A 165 -8.27 -0.36 -21.22
C TYR A 165 -8.52 -1.66 -21.96
N HIS A 166 -7.72 -1.92 -22.99
CA HIS A 166 -7.74 -3.17 -23.75
C HIS A 166 -6.56 -4.04 -23.33
N THR A 167 -6.89 -5.25 -22.89
CA THR A 167 -5.89 -6.27 -22.53
C THR A 167 -5.36 -6.99 -23.77
N HIS A 168 -4.21 -7.64 -23.62
CA HIS A 168 -3.60 -8.42 -24.70
C HIS A 168 -4.46 -9.60 -25.17
N SER A 169 -5.37 -10.11 -24.33
CA SER A 169 -6.29 -11.20 -24.67
C SER A 169 -7.64 -10.70 -25.22
N GLY A 170 -7.84 -9.38 -25.34
CA GLY A 170 -9.01 -8.78 -25.98
C GLY A 170 -10.16 -8.38 -25.05
N GLU A 171 -10.06 -8.56 -23.73
CA GLU A 171 -11.04 -7.97 -22.81
C GLU A 171 -10.88 -6.45 -22.73
N THR A 172 -12.01 -5.78 -22.56
CA THR A 172 -12.09 -4.33 -22.37
C THR A 172 -12.61 -4.01 -20.99
N TYR A 173 -11.86 -3.20 -20.25
CA TYR A 173 -12.25 -2.69 -18.93
C TYR A 173 -12.72 -1.24 -19.07
N HIS A 174 -13.60 -0.81 -18.16
CA HIS A 174 -14.11 0.55 -18.10
C HIS A 174 -14.00 1.17 -16.69
N GLY A 175 -13.99 2.50 -16.62
CA GLY A 175 -14.00 3.28 -15.39
C GLY A 175 -12.77 3.05 -14.50
N LEU A 176 -12.98 2.94 -13.19
CA LEU A 176 -11.87 2.82 -12.21
C LEU A 176 -10.96 1.60 -12.43
N LYS A 177 -11.50 0.49 -12.96
CA LYS A 177 -10.67 -0.67 -13.28
C LYS A 177 -9.78 -0.42 -14.49
N ALA A 178 -10.30 0.27 -15.51
CA ALA A 178 -9.52 0.67 -16.68
C ALA A 178 -8.42 1.66 -16.32
N MET A 179 -8.77 2.69 -15.55
CA MET A 179 -7.80 3.66 -15.03
C MET A 179 -6.67 2.97 -14.26
N PHE A 180 -7.02 2.05 -13.37
CA PHE A 180 -6.03 1.26 -12.64
C PHE A 180 -5.20 0.34 -13.55
N ALA A 181 -5.79 -0.26 -14.58
CA ALA A 181 -5.06 -1.08 -15.54
C ALA A 181 -4.04 -0.24 -16.35
N ASN A 182 -4.44 0.94 -16.81
CA ASN A 182 -3.56 1.92 -17.44
C ASN A 182 -2.42 2.32 -16.49
N ARG A 183 -2.72 2.57 -15.20
CA ARG A 183 -1.69 2.82 -14.17
C ARG A 183 -0.70 1.68 -14.09
N MET A 184 -1.17 0.44 -13.99
CA MET A 184 -0.29 -0.73 -13.89
C MET A 184 0.61 -0.87 -15.11
N ALA A 185 0.07 -0.67 -16.33
CA ALA A 185 0.85 -0.72 -17.55
C ALA A 185 1.97 0.35 -17.57
N ASN A 186 1.64 1.60 -17.17
CA ASN A 186 2.63 2.68 -17.07
C ASN A 186 3.69 2.37 -16.00
N MET A 187 3.27 1.89 -14.83
CA MET A 187 4.18 1.51 -13.74
C MET A 187 5.10 0.35 -14.15
N ARG A 188 4.60 -0.60 -14.94
CA ARG A 188 5.40 -1.69 -15.49
C ARG A 188 6.48 -1.18 -16.44
N GLN A 189 6.17 -0.20 -17.28
CA GLN A 189 7.16 0.41 -18.17
C GLN A 189 8.24 1.17 -17.39
N MET A 190 7.84 1.99 -16.41
CA MET A 190 8.77 2.82 -15.62
C MET A 190 9.61 2.04 -14.61
N THR A 191 9.01 1.07 -13.92
CA THR A 191 9.63 0.39 -12.77
C THR A 191 9.91 -1.09 -13.01
N GLY A 192 9.31 -1.68 -14.06
CA GLY A 192 9.39 -3.11 -14.35
C GLY A 192 8.38 -3.99 -13.58
N TYR A 193 7.44 -3.40 -12.83
CA TYR A 193 6.45 -4.08 -11.99
C TYR A 193 5.03 -3.51 -12.18
N ASP A 194 4.03 -4.37 -12.09
CA ASP A 194 2.62 -4.00 -12.29
C ASP A 194 1.98 -3.48 -11.00
N LEU A 195 2.26 -4.13 -9.87
CA LEU A 195 1.76 -3.73 -8.56
C LEU A 195 2.88 -3.23 -7.66
N LEU A 196 2.64 -2.11 -7.00
CA LEU A 196 3.49 -1.59 -5.94
C LEU A 196 2.77 -1.65 -4.60
N ILE A 197 3.36 -2.35 -3.63
CA ILE A 197 2.89 -2.42 -2.25
C ILE A 197 3.80 -1.54 -1.40
N ASP A 198 3.24 -0.56 -0.70
CA ASP A 198 4.00 0.30 0.20
C ASP A 198 4.64 -0.52 1.34
N GLN A 199 5.90 -0.24 1.66
CA GLN A 199 6.62 -0.96 2.72
C GLN A 199 5.92 -0.88 4.07
N SER A 200 5.19 0.19 4.39
CA SER A 200 4.48 0.36 5.67
C SER A 200 3.43 -0.73 5.94
N ILE A 201 3.02 -1.46 4.90
CA ILE A 201 2.06 -2.56 4.99
C ILE A 201 2.70 -3.82 5.61
N VAL A 202 4.03 -3.92 5.64
CA VAL A 202 4.78 -5.04 6.22
C VAL A 202 5.78 -4.54 7.26
N GLU A 203 5.87 -5.19 8.42
CA GLU A 203 6.83 -4.77 9.45
C GLU A 203 8.31 -5.06 9.12
N GLN A 204 8.55 -6.01 8.23
CA GLN A 204 9.90 -6.45 7.85
C GLN A 204 10.49 -5.54 6.77
N SER A 205 11.82 -5.50 6.66
CA SER A 205 12.47 -4.80 5.54
C SER A 205 12.08 -5.41 4.19
N PRO A 206 12.08 -4.63 3.09
CA PRO A 206 11.68 -5.13 1.77
C PRO A 206 12.53 -6.34 1.36
N GLU A 207 13.84 -6.29 1.58
CA GLU A 207 14.76 -7.40 1.29
C GLU A 207 14.41 -8.68 2.05
N LYS A 208 14.09 -8.57 3.35
CA LYS A 208 13.73 -9.73 4.17
C LYS A 208 12.41 -10.33 3.72
N PHE A 209 11.42 -9.49 3.42
CA PHE A 209 10.16 -9.92 2.83
C PHE A 209 10.39 -10.64 1.50
N LEU A 210 11.22 -10.10 0.62
CA LEU A 210 11.49 -10.68 -0.70
C LEU A 210 12.13 -12.06 -0.61
N ARG A 211 13.09 -12.25 0.31
CA ARG A 211 13.69 -13.57 0.58
C ARG A 211 12.62 -14.55 1.04
N LEU A 212 11.84 -14.18 2.06
CA LEU A 212 10.76 -14.99 2.60
C LEU A 212 9.72 -15.39 1.53
N ALA A 213 9.27 -14.43 0.72
CA ALA A 213 8.26 -14.67 -0.32
C ALA A 213 8.79 -15.60 -1.43
N ARG A 214 10.07 -15.48 -1.80
CA ARG A 214 10.71 -16.36 -2.80
C ARG A 214 10.89 -17.78 -2.28
N ASP A 215 11.37 -17.92 -1.05
CA ASP A 215 11.59 -19.22 -0.41
C ASP A 215 10.26 -19.95 -0.19
N PHE A 216 9.23 -19.22 0.26
CA PHE A 216 7.90 -19.80 0.46
C PHE A 216 7.26 -20.21 -0.88
N ARG A 217 7.39 -19.37 -1.91
CA ARG A 217 6.89 -19.70 -3.26
C ARG A 217 7.58 -20.95 -3.83
N SER A 218 8.90 -21.07 -3.70
CA SER A 218 9.62 -22.23 -4.24
C SER A 218 9.22 -23.53 -3.54
N GLN A 219 9.02 -23.49 -2.22
CA GLN A 219 8.52 -24.63 -1.45
C GLN A 219 7.10 -25.04 -1.85
N CYS A 220 6.20 -24.08 -2.06
CA CYS A 220 4.82 -24.36 -2.46
C CYS A 220 4.75 -24.95 -3.87
N LEU A 221 5.52 -24.41 -4.82
CA LEU A 221 5.59 -24.95 -6.17
C LEU A 221 6.18 -26.35 -6.20
N ALA A 222 7.24 -26.63 -5.44
CA ALA A 222 7.81 -27.98 -5.31
C ALA A 222 6.83 -28.97 -4.64
N GLY A 223 6.06 -28.50 -3.65
CA GLY A 223 5.04 -29.31 -2.97
C GLY A 223 3.83 -29.65 -3.85
N ASN A 224 3.46 -28.78 -4.79
CA ASN A 224 2.41 -29.04 -5.77
C ASN A 224 2.83 -30.07 -6.82
N VAL A 225 4.09 -30.04 -7.27
CA VAL A 225 4.62 -31.02 -8.25
C VAL A 225 4.62 -32.45 -7.69
N ASN A 226 4.84 -32.62 -6.39
CA ASN A 226 4.82 -33.94 -5.76
C ASN A 226 3.40 -34.49 -5.44
N ARG A 227 2.35 -33.71 -5.70
CA ARG A 227 0.95 -34.06 -5.40
C ARG A 227 0.05 -34.24 -6.61
N GLY A 228 0.51 -33.85 -7.80
CA GLY A 228 -0.17 -34.11 -9.09
C GLY A 228 0.33 -35.41 -9.71
#